data_AF-A0A925L1I1-F1
#
_entry.id   AF-A0A925L1I1-F1
#
_cell.length_a   1.000
_cell.length_b   1.000
_cell.length_c   1.000
_cell.angle_alpha   90.00
_cell.angle_beta   90.00
_cell.angle_gamma   90.00
#
_symmetry.space_group_name_H-M   'P 1'
#
loop_
_entity.id
_entity.type
_entity.pdbx_description
1 polymer ?
#
loop_
_entity_poly.entity_id
_entity_poly.type
_entity_poly.pdbx_seq_one_letter_code
_entity_poly.pdbx_strand_id
1 'polypeptide(L)'
;MASRFSPVDKALAFRREALSADPFSFLRGTFYWWLVRWDALMPAPVRDAPAILAVGDLHMENFGTWRDREGRLVWGINDFDECHTFPITLDFVRLATSILLAINEGYLKFNRREACASLLAGYNANLIKREGRPVILEGDAAWILPAATPHWSKTARYWRKEFGKLEAAHGMDDLRELLAERMPEGVPIDEFLDRWNAGKGSLGRPRAVALGKWRGGPVAREGKRTLPSAGVWHAGGDALGDAILDYSMILASSYRAFDPCFMLTPDWVIRRLSPENHKINMDQLKGHVEAEALIRWMGWELANIHRGQAGRHDIEDWLAALPPGWLYDSARTMAEATKKDWKAFK
;
A
#
# COMPACT_ATOMS: atom_id res chain seq x y z
N MET A 1 18.80 5.84 8.01
CA MET A 1 18.16 4.58 8.50
C MET A 1 18.84 4.01 9.75
N ALA A 2 20.18 3.83 9.77
CA ALA A 2 20.90 3.22 10.89
C ALA A 2 20.76 3.96 12.25
N SER A 3 20.45 5.26 12.23
CA SER A 3 20.19 6.05 13.44
C SER A 3 18.82 5.82 14.08
N ARG A 4 17.86 5.18 13.38
CA ARG A 4 16.48 4.98 13.85
C ARG A 4 16.16 3.53 14.25
N PHE A 5 16.75 2.57 13.55
CA PHE A 5 16.78 1.18 13.99
C PHE A 5 17.90 0.42 13.27
N SER A 6 18.43 -0.61 13.94
CA SER A 6 19.28 -1.61 13.30
C SER A 6 18.45 -2.90 13.16
N PRO A 7 18.28 -3.44 11.95
CA PRO A 7 17.68 -4.76 11.78
C PRO A 7 18.49 -5.81 12.54
N VAL A 8 17.82 -6.76 13.18
CA VAL A 8 18.47 -7.95 13.76
C VAL A 8 18.63 -9.04 12.70
N ASP A 9 19.63 -9.90 12.84
CA ASP A 9 19.96 -10.95 11.85
C ASP A 9 18.77 -11.85 11.50
N LYS A 10 17.98 -12.24 12.50
CA LYS A 10 16.76 -13.04 12.32
C LYS A 10 15.77 -12.34 11.38
N ALA A 11 15.62 -11.02 11.50
CA ALA A 11 14.74 -10.24 10.65
C ALA A 11 15.28 -10.10 9.22
N LEU A 12 16.59 -9.96 9.06
CA LEU A 12 17.24 -9.94 7.74
C LEU A 12 17.12 -11.28 7.02
N ALA A 13 17.34 -12.39 7.72
CA ALA A 13 17.17 -13.74 7.17
C ALA A 13 15.71 -13.98 6.72
N PHE A 14 14.75 -13.63 7.58
CA PHE A 14 13.32 -13.73 7.26
C PHE A 14 12.95 -12.84 6.07
N ARG A 15 13.49 -11.62 6.01
CA ARG A 15 13.31 -10.73 4.85
C ARG A 15 13.87 -11.36 3.59
N ARG A 16 15.08 -11.91 3.62
CA ARG A 16 15.68 -12.57 2.45
C ARG A 16 14.83 -13.72 1.94
N GLU A 17 14.36 -14.59 2.83
CA GLU A 17 13.46 -15.68 2.49
C GLU A 17 12.16 -15.15 1.84
N ALA A 18 11.49 -14.18 2.48
CA ALA A 18 10.25 -13.60 1.98
C ALA A 18 10.41 -12.93 0.60
N LEU A 19 11.54 -12.24 0.35
CA LEU A 19 11.82 -11.60 -0.94
C LEU A 19 12.26 -12.59 -2.02
N SER A 20 12.85 -13.72 -1.64
CA SER A 20 13.27 -14.77 -2.56
C SER A 20 12.11 -15.62 -3.09
N ALA A 21 10.93 -15.53 -2.47
CA ALA A 21 9.77 -16.36 -2.78
C ALA A 21 9.34 -16.24 -4.26
N ASP A 22 9.19 -15.02 -4.76
CA ASP A 22 8.72 -14.73 -6.11
C ASP A 22 9.04 -13.27 -6.52
N PRO A 23 9.02 -12.93 -7.83
CA PRO A 23 9.30 -11.57 -8.32
C PRO A 23 8.35 -10.50 -7.77
N PHE A 24 7.09 -10.84 -7.50
CA PHE A 24 6.11 -9.89 -6.96
C PHE A 24 6.43 -9.56 -5.51
N SER A 25 6.82 -10.54 -4.70
CA SER A 25 7.34 -10.35 -3.34
C SER A 25 8.61 -9.50 -3.32
N PHE A 26 9.52 -9.72 -4.28
CA PHE A 26 10.72 -8.90 -4.44
C PHE A 26 10.38 -7.43 -4.73
N LEU A 27 9.53 -7.16 -5.73
CA LEU A 27 9.08 -5.81 -6.10
C LEU A 27 8.64 -5.01 -4.87
N ARG A 28 7.81 -5.63 -4.02
CA ARG A 28 7.22 -5.03 -2.80
C ARG A 28 8.21 -4.77 -1.68
N GLY A 29 9.36 -5.41 -1.70
CA GLY A 29 10.38 -5.28 -0.66
C GLY A 29 11.55 -4.38 -1.03
N THR A 30 11.60 -3.92 -2.28
CA THR A 30 12.79 -3.27 -2.84
C THR A 30 12.44 -1.99 -3.59
N PHE A 31 11.58 -1.13 -3.03
CA PHE A 31 11.22 0.15 -3.64
C PHE A 31 12.45 1.06 -3.89
N TYR A 32 13.40 1.11 -2.96
CA TYR A 32 14.68 1.81 -3.17
C TYR A 32 15.40 1.34 -4.45
N TRP A 33 15.40 0.04 -4.73
CA TRP A 33 16.03 -0.52 -5.92
C TRP A 33 15.21 -0.26 -7.18
N TRP A 34 13.88 -0.18 -7.04
CA TRP A 34 13.00 0.25 -8.13
C TRP A 34 13.35 1.65 -8.63
N LEU A 35 13.67 2.59 -7.74
CA LEU A 35 14.06 3.95 -8.13
C LEU A 35 15.36 3.97 -8.95
N VAL A 36 16.33 3.12 -8.61
CA VAL A 36 17.55 2.94 -9.42
C VAL A 36 17.21 2.42 -10.83
N ARG A 37 16.28 1.46 -10.93
CA ARG A 37 15.83 0.93 -12.21
C ARG A 37 14.98 1.93 -13.00
N TRP A 38 14.22 2.77 -12.32
CA TRP A 38 13.41 3.82 -12.92
C TRP A 38 14.27 4.77 -13.75
N ASP A 39 15.32 5.33 -13.17
CA ASP A 39 16.21 6.28 -13.85
C ASP A 39 16.92 5.67 -15.06
N ALA A 40 17.29 4.39 -14.92
CA ALA A 40 18.06 3.68 -15.94
C ALA A 40 17.20 3.21 -17.13
N LEU A 41 15.91 2.94 -16.93
CA LEU A 41 15.09 2.21 -17.89
C LEU A 41 13.91 3.01 -18.44
N MET A 42 13.40 4.02 -17.72
CA MET A 42 12.22 4.76 -18.17
C MET A 42 12.58 5.82 -19.21
N PRO A 43 11.86 5.87 -20.34
CA PRO A 43 12.10 6.88 -21.37
C PRO A 43 11.67 8.26 -20.87
N ALA A 44 12.28 9.32 -21.39
CA ALA A 44 12.06 10.71 -20.94
C ALA A 44 10.57 11.12 -20.82
N PRO A 45 9.66 10.82 -21.78
CA PRO A 45 8.24 11.19 -21.62
C PRO A 45 7.55 10.55 -20.41
N VAL A 46 8.04 9.39 -19.97
CA VAL A 46 7.52 8.67 -18.81
C VAL A 46 8.27 9.11 -17.55
N ARG A 47 9.60 9.15 -17.60
CA ARG A 47 10.46 9.49 -16.45
C ARG A 47 10.31 10.94 -16.02
N ASP A 48 10.14 11.85 -16.97
CA ASP A 48 10.16 13.30 -16.75
C ASP A 48 8.73 13.89 -16.78
N ALA A 49 7.73 13.04 -16.54
CA ALA A 49 6.33 13.45 -16.37
C ALA A 49 6.17 14.43 -15.19
N PRO A 50 5.08 15.23 -15.15
CA PRO A 50 4.83 16.18 -14.08
C PRO A 50 4.99 15.53 -12.69
N ALA A 51 5.72 16.22 -11.83
CA ALA A 51 5.95 15.77 -10.47
C ALA A 51 4.72 16.05 -9.61
N ILE A 52 4.29 15.03 -8.87
CA ILE A 52 3.25 15.10 -7.85
C ILE A 52 3.75 14.38 -6.60
N LEU A 53 3.06 14.56 -5.50
CA LEU A 53 3.22 13.73 -4.33
C LEU A 53 2.59 12.36 -4.62
N ALA A 54 3.40 11.42 -5.07
CA ALA A 54 2.96 10.09 -5.46
C ALA A 54 2.98 9.14 -4.26
N VAL A 55 2.27 8.02 -4.37
CA VAL A 55 2.25 6.95 -3.35
C VAL A 55 3.62 6.27 -3.24
N GLY A 56 4.34 6.14 -4.34
CA GLY A 56 5.67 5.55 -4.38
C GLY A 56 5.59 4.04 -4.49
N ASP A 57 5.54 3.32 -3.36
CA ASP A 57 5.50 1.85 -3.33
C ASP A 57 4.11 1.27 -3.67
N LEU A 58 3.47 1.75 -4.73
CA LEU A 58 2.15 1.30 -5.15
C LEU A 58 2.18 -0.05 -5.89
N HIS A 59 1.41 -1.00 -5.38
CA HIS A 59 1.24 -2.34 -5.92
C HIS A 59 -0.14 -2.89 -5.55
N MET A 60 -0.59 -3.96 -6.20
CA MET A 60 -1.94 -4.54 -5.99
C MET A 60 -2.28 -4.83 -4.52
N GLU A 61 -1.30 -5.25 -3.72
CA GLU A 61 -1.47 -5.54 -2.28
C GLU A 61 -1.38 -4.31 -1.34
N ASN A 62 -1.27 -3.08 -1.86
CA ASN A 62 -1.45 -1.85 -1.04
C ASN A 62 -2.92 -1.51 -0.85
N PHE A 63 -3.80 -2.11 -1.66
CA PHE A 63 -5.23 -1.91 -1.56
C PHE A 63 -5.82 -2.80 -0.47
N GLY A 64 -6.76 -2.27 0.29
CA GLY A 64 -7.52 -3.04 1.26
C GLY A 64 -8.60 -2.23 1.91
N THR A 65 -9.19 -2.79 2.96
CA THR A 65 -10.43 -2.27 3.54
C THR A 65 -10.26 -1.68 4.93
N TRP A 66 -11.10 -0.70 5.25
CA TRP A 66 -11.28 -0.14 6.58
C TRP A 66 -12.70 0.39 6.74
N ARG A 67 -13.16 0.57 7.98
CA ARG A 67 -14.38 1.33 8.26
C ARG A 67 -14.06 2.79 8.56
N ASP A 68 -14.73 3.70 7.88
CA ASP A 68 -14.64 5.13 8.16
C ASP A 68 -15.40 5.54 9.44
N ARG A 69 -15.45 6.84 9.72
CA ARG A 69 -16.11 7.40 10.92
C ARG A 69 -17.63 7.12 10.96
N GLU A 70 -18.27 6.98 9.80
CA GLU A 70 -19.70 6.65 9.67
C GLU A 70 -19.94 5.13 9.64
N GLY A 71 -18.87 4.33 9.77
CA GLY A 71 -18.94 2.87 9.75
C GLY A 71 -19.08 2.28 8.37
N ARG A 72 -18.89 3.04 7.28
CA ARG A 72 -18.95 2.51 5.91
C ARG A 72 -17.68 1.72 5.60
N LEU A 73 -17.80 0.58 4.92
CA LEU A 73 -16.67 -0.23 4.48
C LEU A 73 -16.04 0.40 3.23
N VAL A 74 -14.93 1.07 3.45
CA VAL A 74 -14.12 1.68 2.40
C VAL A 74 -13.15 0.66 1.84
N TRP A 75 -12.83 0.79 0.56
CA TRP A 75 -11.69 0.13 -0.07
C TRP A 75 -10.82 1.16 -0.76
N GLY A 76 -9.50 1.02 -0.64
CA GLY A 76 -8.57 1.95 -1.27
C GLY A 76 -7.13 1.74 -0.84
N ILE A 77 -6.28 2.73 -1.11
CA ILE A 77 -4.84 2.67 -0.84
C ILE A 77 -4.57 2.88 0.67
N ASN A 78 -3.86 1.93 1.28
CA ASN A 78 -3.72 1.82 2.74
C ASN A 78 -2.37 2.26 3.34
N ASP A 79 -1.34 2.44 2.52
CA ASP A 79 0.02 2.67 3.00
C ASP A 79 0.71 3.69 2.10
N PHE A 80 1.30 4.71 2.71
CA PHE A 80 2.00 5.82 2.05
C PHE A 80 3.41 5.99 2.63
N ASP A 81 3.98 4.93 3.24
CA ASP A 81 5.33 4.97 3.82
C ASP A 81 6.41 5.48 2.86
N GLU A 82 6.21 5.24 1.57
CA GLU A 82 7.17 5.55 0.51
C GLU A 82 6.70 6.74 -0.35
N CYS A 83 5.69 7.50 0.10
CA CYS A 83 5.24 8.68 -0.62
C CYS A 83 6.34 9.73 -0.66
N HIS A 84 6.47 10.38 -1.81
CA HIS A 84 7.41 11.46 -2.04
C HIS A 84 7.01 12.16 -3.34
N THR A 85 7.64 13.30 -3.61
CA THR A 85 7.54 13.93 -4.92
C THR A 85 8.18 13.04 -5.98
N PHE A 86 7.36 12.55 -6.92
CA PHE A 86 7.76 11.70 -8.04
C PHE A 86 6.97 12.06 -9.31
N PRO A 87 7.46 11.68 -10.51
CA PRO A 87 6.68 11.76 -11.73
C PRO A 87 5.36 10.99 -11.57
N ILE A 88 4.24 11.56 -12.00
CA ILE A 88 2.91 10.95 -11.89
C ILE A 88 2.82 9.54 -12.50
N THR A 89 3.63 9.26 -13.52
CA THR A 89 3.78 7.93 -14.14
C THR A 89 4.29 6.85 -13.21
N LEU A 90 5.03 7.21 -12.16
CA LEU A 90 5.72 6.24 -11.31
C LEU A 90 4.71 5.29 -10.66
N ASP A 91 3.63 5.84 -10.10
CA ASP A 91 2.56 5.05 -9.50
C ASP A 91 1.85 4.16 -10.55
N PHE A 92 1.59 4.69 -11.75
CA PHE A 92 0.99 3.91 -12.83
C PHE A 92 1.86 2.72 -13.23
N VAL A 93 3.12 2.99 -13.55
CA VAL A 93 4.06 1.96 -14.02
C VAL A 93 4.32 0.95 -12.92
N ARG A 94 4.45 1.37 -11.66
CA ARG A 94 4.67 0.45 -10.54
C ARG A 94 3.45 -0.44 -10.30
N LEU A 95 2.26 0.13 -10.26
CA LEU A 95 1.03 -0.63 -10.10
C LEU A 95 0.82 -1.61 -11.26
N ALA A 96 0.95 -1.14 -12.51
CA ALA A 96 0.84 -1.99 -13.69
C ALA A 96 1.91 -3.10 -13.71
N THR A 97 3.15 -2.80 -13.29
CA THR A 97 4.20 -3.82 -13.16
C THR A 97 3.82 -4.89 -12.16
N SER A 98 3.26 -4.50 -11.01
CA SER A 98 2.78 -5.48 -10.02
C SER A 98 1.65 -6.36 -10.56
N ILE A 99 0.74 -5.80 -11.37
CA ILE A 99 -0.32 -6.56 -12.07
C ILE A 99 0.27 -7.54 -13.08
N LEU A 100 1.23 -7.09 -13.90
CA LEU A 100 1.91 -7.93 -14.88
C LEU A 100 2.66 -9.10 -14.22
N LEU A 101 3.33 -8.86 -13.09
CA LEU A 101 3.98 -9.92 -12.32
C LEU A 101 2.95 -10.91 -11.77
N ALA A 102 1.84 -10.43 -11.18
CA ALA A 102 0.78 -11.30 -10.68
C ALA A 102 0.16 -12.17 -11.80
N ILE A 103 0.00 -11.63 -13.01
CA ILE A 103 -0.44 -12.40 -14.19
C ILE A 103 0.60 -13.46 -14.57
N ASN A 104 1.88 -13.10 -14.60
CA ASN A 104 2.96 -14.02 -15.00
C ASN A 104 3.13 -15.19 -14.01
N GLU A 105 2.95 -14.94 -12.72
CA GLU A 105 3.00 -15.97 -11.67
C GLU A 105 1.69 -16.78 -11.56
N GLY A 106 0.67 -16.48 -12.38
CA GLY A 106 -0.59 -17.20 -12.41
C GLY A 106 -1.57 -16.84 -11.28
N TYR A 107 -1.29 -15.80 -10.50
CA TYR A 107 -2.19 -15.29 -9.46
C TYR A 107 -3.41 -14.55 -10.04
N LEU A 108 -3.32 -14.10 -11.29
CA LEU A 108 -4.40 -13.42 -12.00
C LEU A 108 -4.47 -13.90 -13.46
N LYS A 109 -5.62 -14.43 -13.87
CA LYS A 109 -5.85 -14.82 -15.28
C LYS A 109 -6.41 -13.64 -16.06
N PHE A 110 -5.53 -12.83 -16.64
CA PHE A 110 -5.92 -11.66 -17.42
C PHE A 110 -4.91 -11.34 -18.52
N ASN A 111 -5.33 -10.70 -19.62
CA ASN A 111 -4.39 -10.26 -20.65
C ASN A 111 -3.61 -9.03 -20.16
N ARG A 112 -2.28 -9.05 -20.29
CA ARG A 112 -1.42 -7.97 -19.75
C ARG A 112 -1.66 -6.60 -20.37
N ARG A 113 -1.97 -6.53 -21.68
CA ARG A 113 -2.29 -5.25 -22.36
C ARG A 113 -3.65 -4.76 -21.93
N GLU A 114 -4.64 -5.65 -21.86
CA GLU A 114 -5.97 -5.32 -21.35
C GLU A 114 -5.89 -4.82 -19.92
N ALA A 115 -5.08 -5.43 -19.04
CA ALA A 115 -4.92 -4.98 -17.65
C ALA A 115 -4.48 -3.50 -17.57
N CYS A 116 -3.47 -3.12 -18.36
CA CYS A 116 -3.00 -1.75 -18.40
C CYS A 116 -4.08 -0.79 -18.96
N ALA A 117 -4.84 -1.24 -19.97
CA ALA A 117 -5.94 -0.47 -20.53
C ALA A 117 -7.09 -0.30 -19.53
N SER A 118 -7.47 -1.34 -18.80
CA SER A 118 -8.49 -1.29 -17.75
C SER A 118 -8.07 -0.38 -16.60
N LEU A 119 -6.78 -0.37 -16.23
CA LEU A 119 -6.26 0.55 -15.21
C LEU A 119 -6.42 2.00 -15.63
N LEU A 120 -5.99 2.35 -16.85
CA LEU A 120 -6.15 3.71 -17.40
C LEU A 120 -7.62 4.07 -17.59
N ALA A 121 -8.47 3.13 -18.01
CA ALA A 121 -9.90 3.36 -18.17
C ALA A 121 -10.57 3.71 -16.84
N GLY A 122 -10.21 3.02 -15.75
CA GLY A 122 -10.68 3.33 -14.41
C GLY A 122 -10.23 4.70 -13.91
N TYR A 123 -8.96 5.04 -14.15
CA TYR A 123 -8.39 6.34 -13.82
C TYR A 123 -9.10 7.48 -14.57
N ASN A 124 -9.25 7.36 -15.89
CA ASN A 124 -9.93 8.34 -16.72
C ASN A 124 -11.42 8.46 -16.38
N ALA A 125 -12.09 7.36 -16.05
CA ALA A 125 -13.49 7.38 -15.63
C ALA A 125 -13.72 8.18 -14.33
N ASN A 126 -12.72 8.21 -13.44
CA ASN A 126 -12.73 9.09 -12.27
C ASN A 126 -12.46 10.54 -12.70
N LEU A 127 -11.41 10.78 -13.50
CA LEU A 127 -11.04 12.14 -13.93
C LEU A 127 -12.17 12.89 -14.64
N ILE A 128 -13.00 12.20 -15.44
CA ILE A 128 -14.13 12.86 -16.10
C ILE A 128 -15.20 13.40 -15.14
N LYS A 129 -15.23 12.92 -13.90
CA LYS A 129 -16.13 13.42 -12.85
C LYS A 129 -15.68 14.79 -12.36
N ARG A 130 -16.64 15.59 -11.90
CA ARG A 130 -16.41 16.92 -11.32
C ARG A 130 -15.51 16.85 -10.09
N GLU A 131 -15.68 15.81 -9.27
CA GLU A 131 -14.96 15.57 -8.04
C GLU A 131 -14.61 14.09 -7.92
N GLY A 132 -13.54 13.79 -7.16
CA GLY A 132 -13.21 12.42 -6.78
C GLY A 132 -14.24 11.86 -5.81
N ARG A 133 -14.26 10.54 -5.66
CA ARG A 133 -15.18 9.86 -4.76
C ARG A 133 -14.52 8.60 -4.18
N PRO A 134 -14.50 8.44 -2.84
CA PRO A 134 -13.97 7.23 -2.22
C PRO A 134 -14.78 6.00 -2.65
N VAL A 135 -14.11 4.86 -2.73
CA VAL A 135 -14.77 3.59 -3.06
C VAL A 135 -15.41 3.02 -1.79
N ILE A 136 -16.75 3.11 -1.73
CA ILE A 136 -17.55 2.51 -0.66
C ILE A 136 -18.08 1.17 -1.16
N LEU A 137 -17.68 0.08 -0.49
CA LEU A 137 -17.97 -1.27 -0.95
C LEU A 137 -19.44 -1.65 -0.83
N GLU A 138 -20.16 -1.13 0.17
CA GLU A 138 -21.60 -1.39 0.28
C GLU A 138 -22.44 -0.74 -0.83
N GLY A 139 -21.84 0.04 -1.73
CA GLY A 139 -22.48 0.65 -2.90
C GLY A 139 -21.98 0.06 -4.23
N ASP A 140 -21.39 0.91 -5.06
CA ASP A 140 -21.00 0.63 -6.45
C ASP A 140 -20.03 -0.55 -6.65
N ALA A 141 -19.38 -1.00 -5.57
CA ALA A 141 -18.44 -2.11 -5.59
C ALA A 141 -18.94 -3.33 -4.79
N ALA A 142 -20.25 -3.45 -4.52
CA ALA A 142 -20.82 -4.54 -3.73
C ALA A 142 -20.46 -5.94 -4.26
N TRP A 143 -20.24 -6.06 -5.57
CA TRP A 143 -19.80 -7.30 -6.22
C TRP A 143 -18.45 -7.82 -5.67
N ILE A 144 -17.59 -6.96 -5.14
CA ILE A 144 -16.28 -7.35 -4.58
C ILE A 144 -16.33 -7.71 -3.10
N LEU A 145 -17.45 -7.42 -2.41
CA LEU A 145 -17.60 -7.71 -0.98
C LEU A 145 -17.22 -9.14 -0.60
N PRO A 146 -17.56 -10.20 -1.37
CA PRO A 146 -17.16 -11.57 -1.01
C PRO A 146 -15.64 -11.80 -0.98
N ALA A 147 -14.86 -11.03 -1.76
CA ALA A 147 -13.40 -11.08 -1.78
C ALA A 147 -12.76 -10.05 -0.84
N ALA A 148 -13.47 -8.97 -0.52
CA ALA A 148 -13.02 -7.91 0.37
C ALA A 148 -13.38 -8.14 1.84
N THR A 149 -14.32 -9.03 2.13
CA THR A 149 -14.73 -9.38 3.49
C THR A 149 -14.29 -10.81 3.84
N PRO A 150 -13.63 -11.02 5.00
CA PRO A 150 -13.28 -12.37 5.41
C PRO A 150 -14.54 -13.19 5.69
N HIS A 151 -14.53 -14.44 5.24
CA HIS A 151 -15.55 -15.42 5.64
C HIS A 151 -15.60 -15.55 7.18
N TRP A 152 -16.80 -15.69 7.76
CA TRP A 152 -17.01 -15.70 9.22
C TRP A 152 -16.12 -16.72 9.98
N SER A 153 -15.84 -17.87 9.37
CA SER A 153 -14.97 -18.91 9.97
C SER A 153 -13.49 -18.50 10.02
N LYS A 154 -13.06 -17.55 9.19
CA LYS A 154 -11.75 -16.89 9.29
C LYS A 154 -11.80 -15.79 10.34
N THR A 155 -12.86 -14.99 10.38
CA THR A 155 -13.11 -13.95 11.40
C THR A 155 -13.06 -14.53 12.82
N ALA A 156 -13.71 -15.68 13.06
CA ALA A 156 -13.71 -16.36 14.35
C ALA A 156 -12.30 -16.80 14.83
N ARG A 157 -11.36 -17.00 13.90
CA ARG A 157 -9.98 -17.41 14.19
C ARG A 157 -8.95 -16.29 14.10
N TYR A 158 -9.37 -15.09 13.66
CA TYR A 158 -8.48 -13.96 13.37
C TYR A 158 -7.52 -13.68 14.52
N TRP A 159 -8.04 -13.42 15.71
CA TRP A 159 -7.23 -13.03 16.89
C TRP A 159 -6.18 -14.08 17.25
N ARG A 160 -6.58 -15.35 17.33
CA ARG A 160 -5.65 -16.45 17.63
C ARG A 160 -4.61 -16.63 16.53
N LYS A 161 -5.01 -16.51 15.26
CA LYS A 161 -4.12 -16.70 14.12
C LYS A 161 -3.10 -15.55 13.99
N GLU A 162 -3.57 -14.31 14.14
CA GLU A 162 -2.76 -13.11 13.94
C GLU A 162 -1.82 -12.85 15.12
N PHE A 163 -2.24 -13.16 16.35
CA PHE A 163 -1.51 -12.73 17.55
C PHE A 163 -1.06 -13.89 18.46
N GLY A 164 -1.69 -15.06 18.39
CA GLY A 164 -1.46 -16.14 19.37
C GLY A 164 -0.10 -16.84 19.31
N LYS A 165 0.82 -16.40 18.44
CA LYS A 165 2.21 -16.88 18.36
C LYS A 165 3.23 -15.75 18.49
N LEU A 166 2.78 -14.52 18.75
CA LEU A 166 3.68 -13.39 18.91
C LEU A 166 4.25 -13.40 20.33
N GLU A 167 5.48 -12.92 20.45
CA GLU A 167 6.18 -12.76 21.71
C GLU A 167 5.89 -11.37 22.29
N ALA A 168 6.17 -11.17 23.58
CA ALA A 168 6.04 -9.86 24.20
C ALA A 168 6.98 -8.84 23.54
N ALA A 169 6.48 -7.63 23.29
CA ALA A 169 7.30 -6.51 22.82
C ALA A 169 8.07 -5.88 23.98
N HIS A 170 9.31 -5.47 23.71
CA HIS A 170 10.21 -4.82 24.66
C HIS A 170 10.88 -3.59 24.02
N GLY A 171 11.27 -2.61 24.85
CA GLY A 171 12.04 -1.44 24.41
C GLY A 171 11.30 -0.46 23.50
N MET A 172 9.97 -0.40 23.61
CA MET A 172 9.08 0.46 22.82
C MET A 172 8.04 1.14 23.74
N ASP A 173 8.51 1.70 24.86
CA ASP A 173 7.65 2.31 25.88
C ASP A 173 6.92 3.54 25.34
N ASP A 174 7.59 4.34 24.52
CA ASP A 174 7.02 5.46 23.76
C ASP A 174 5.81 5.02 22.92
N LEU A 175 5.94 3.89 22.21
CA LEU A 175 4.84 3.32 21.45
C LEU A 175 3.74 2.77 22.35
N ARG A 176 4.10 2.11 23.45
CA ARG A 176 3.13 1.52 24.37
C ARG A 176 2.22 2.59 24.97
N GLU A 177 2.80 3.71 25.39
CA GLU A 177 2.07 4.88 25.88
C GLU A 177 1.14 5.44 24.81
N LEU A 178 1.68 5.69 23.60
CA LEU A 178 0.88 6.18 22.47
C LEU A 178 -0.27 5.22 22.12
N LEU A 179 -0.04 3.90 22.12
CA LEU A 179 -1.09 2.93 21.83
C LEU A 179 -2.16 2.92 22.93
N ALA A 180 -1.79 3.10 24.20
CA ALA A 180 -2.74 3.18 25.31
C ALA A 180 -3.73 4.35 25.12
N GLU A 181 -3.24 5.51 24.69
CA GLU A 181 -4.07 6.67 24.35
C GLU A 181 -5.01 6.43 23.14
N ARG A 182 -4.65 5.49 22.27
CA ARG A 182 -5.42 5.13 21.06
C ARG A 182 -6.36 3.95 21.25
N MET A 183 -6.30 3.28 22.41
CA MET A 183 -7.31 2.29 22.79
C MET A 183 -8.67 2.96 23.01
N PRO A 184 -9.79 2.21 22.93
CA PRO A 184 -11.07 2.74 23.39
C PRO A 184 -10.97 3.22 24.85
N GLU A 185 -11.72 4.26 25.19
CA GLU A 185 -11.67 4.87 26.52
C GLU A 185 -11.83 3.83 27.65
N GLY A 186 -10.89 3.86 28.60
CA GLY A 186 -10.87 2.95 29.75
C GLY A 186 -10.44 1.52 29.46
N VAL A 187 -10.00 1.19 28.23
CA VAL A 187 -9.52 -0.15 27.89
C VAL A 187 -8.02 -0.27 28.16
N PRO A 188 -7.59 -1.14 29.09
CA PRO A 188 -6.17 -1.38 29.31
C PRO A 188 -5.54 -2.18 28.17
N ILE A 189 -4.21 -2.12 28.11
CA ILE A 189 -3.42 -3.03 27.28
C ILE A 189 -3.21 -4.33 28.06
N ASP A 190 -3.94 -5.37 27.69
CA ASP A 190 -3.84 -6.71 28.25
C ASP A 190 -2.55 -7.41 27.78
N GLU A 191 -2.20 -7.24 26.49
CA GLU A 191 -1.00 -7.81 25.88
C GLU A 191 -0.34 -6.77 24.96
N PHE A 192 0.99 -6.69 25.03
CA PHE A 192 1.81 -5.86 24.13
C PHE A 192 2.81 -6.77 23.43
N LEU A 193 2.60 -7.00 22.13
CA LEU A 193 3.25 -8.08 21.38
C LEU A 193 4.10 -7.54 20.23
N ASP A 194 5.28 -8.13 20.03
CA ASP A 194 6.20 -7.78 18.94
C ASP A 194 5.69 -8.36 17.62
N ARG A 195 5.65 -7.49 16.59
CA ARG A 195 5.15 -7.82 15.25
C ARG A 195 6.17 -7.53 14.16
N TRP A 196 7.47 -7.68 14.47
CA TRP A 196 8.59 -7.51 13.54
C TRP A 196 8.50 -8.31 12.22
N ASN A 197 7.72 -9.40 12.21
CA ASN A 197 7.54 -10.32 11.08
C ASN A 197 6.40 -9.92 10.12
N ALA A 198 5.70 -8.81 10.39
CA ALA A 198 4.59 -8.37 9.54
C ALA A 198 5.05 -7.43 8.42
N GLY A 199 4.43 -7.58 7.24
CA GLY A 199 4.57 -6.68 6.09
C GLY A 199 5.90 -6.83 5.33
N LYS A 200 5.85 -7.39 4.11
CA LYS A 200 7.05 -7.71 3.30
C LYS A 200 8.01 -6.51 3.10
N GLY A 201 7.50 -5.31 2.87
CA GLY A 201 8.32 -4.08 2.74
C GLY A 201 8.87 -3.53 4.06
N SER A 202 8.23 -3.86 5.19
CA SER A 202 8.56 -3.38 6.53
C SER A 202 9.19 -4.44 7.43
N LEU A 203 9.63 -5.58 6.89
CA LEU A 203 10.27 -6.64 7.67
C LEU A 203 11.52 -6.13 8.39
N GLY A 204 11.54 -6.34 9.70
CA GLY A 204 12.59 -5.88 10.61
C GLY A 204 12.39 -4.46 11.15
N ARG A 205 11.43 -3.69 10.65
CA ARG A 205 11.09 -2.37 11.23
C ARG A 205 10.43 -2.60 12.61
N PRO A 206 10.77 -1.80 13.64
CA PRO A 206 10.10 -1.88 14.94
C PRO A 206 8.59 -1.73 14.78
N ARG A 207 7.86 -2.70 15.32
CA ARG A 207 6.42 -2.82 15.16
C ARG A 207 5.86 -3.60 16.34
N ALA A 208 4.82 -3.09 16.96
CA ALA A 208 4.14 -3.80 18.04
C ALA A 208 2.62 -3.61 17.97
N VAL A 209 1.91 -4.53 18.60
CA VAL A 209 0.46 -4.50 18.73
C VAL A 209 0.06 -4.49 20.20
N ALA A 210 -0.82 -3.57 20.57
CA ALA A 210 -1.54 -3.55 21.82
C ALA A 210 -2.88 -4.26 21.66
N LEU A 211 -3.15 -5.26 22.50
CA LEU A 211 -4.42 -5.97 22.59
C LEU A 211 -5.12 -5.62 23.89
N GLY A 212 -6.45 -5.54 23.84
CA GLY A 212 -7.29 -5.35 25.02
C GLY A 212 -8.71 -5.82 24.78
N LYS A 213 -9.57 -5.66 25.80
CA LYS A 213 -11.00 -5.99 25.73
C LYS A 213 -11.88 -4.77 25.94
N TRP A 214 -12.69 -4.45 24.95
CA TRP A 214 -13.71 -3.41 25.04
C TRP A 214 -15.09 -4.05 25.16
N ARG A 215 -15.77 -3.85 26.29
CA ARG A 215 -17.09 -4.46 26.58
C ARG A 215 -17.13 -5.98 26.32
N GLY A 216 -16.04 -6.67 26.65
CA GLY A 216 -15.87 -8.11 26.46
C GLY A 216 -15.40 -8.54 25.05
N GLY A 217 -15.40 -7.64 24.07
CA GLY A 217 -14.89 -7.91 22.72
C GLY A 217 -13.41 -7.54 22.57
N PRO A 218 -12.61 -8.33 21.81
CA PRO A 218 -11.21 -8.01 21.58
C PRO A 218 -11.04 -6.78 20.68
N VAL A 219 -10.04 -5.96 20.98
CA VAL A 219 -9.62 -4.80 20.19
C VAL A 219 -8.10 -4.79 20.04
N ALA A 220 -7.60 -4.25 18.91
CA ALA A 220 -6.18 -4.10 18.65
C ALA A 220 -5.82 -2.74 18.06
N ARG A 221 -4.63 -2.25 18.46
CA ARG A 221 -3.94 -1.12 17.84
C ARG A 221 -2.51 -1.52 17.53
N GLU A 222 -2.04 -1.19 16.34
CA GLU A 222 -0.67 -1.45 15.92
C GLU A 222 0.07 -0.14 15.72
N GLY A 223 1.33 -0.10 16.14
CA GLY A 223 2.29 0.91 15.73
C GLY A 223 3.38 0.31 14.85
N LYS A 224 3.76 1.04 13.80
CA LYS A 224 4.90 0.75 12.92
C LYS A 224 5.81 1.97 12.93
N ARG A 225 7.13 1.77 13.12
CA ARG A 225 8.09 2.88 13.11
C ARG A 225 8.05 3.62 11.78
N THR A 226 7.88 4.94 11.83
CA THR A 226 7.97 5.82 10.66
C THR A 226 9.41 5.88 10.18
N LEU A 227 9.62 5.73 8.88
CA LEU A 227 10.92 5.91 8.22
C LEU A 227 10.77 6.90 7.07
N PRO A 228 11.85 7.61 6.68
CA PRO A 228 11.84 8.38 5.45
C PRO A 228 11.57 7.46 4.24
N SER A 229 10.84 7.97 3.26
CA SER A 229 10.68 7.32 1.96
C SER A 229 12.05 7.09 1.31
N ALA A 230 12.19 6.02 0.54
CA ALA A 230 13.33 5.82 -0.33
C ALA A 230 13.48 6.95 -1.38
N GLY A 231 12.43 7.71 -1.65
CA GLY A 231 12.48 8.93 -2.46
C GLY A 231 13.40 10.00 -1.87
N VAL A 232 13.43 10.14 -0.54
CA VAL A 232 14.36 11.07 0.14
C VAL A 232 15.80 10.66 -0.11
N TRP A 233 16.10 9.37 0.03
CA TRP A 233 17.43 8.81 -0.28
C TRP A 233 17.80 9.00 -1.75
N HIS A 234 16.85 8.74 -2.66
CA HIS A 234 17.04 8.86 -4.10
C HIS A 234 17.32 10.30 -4.54
N ALA A 235 16.67 11.27 -3.90
CA ALA A 235 16.93 12.70 -4.08
C ALA A 235 18.24 13.20 -3.43
N GLY A 236 18.98 12.33 -2.75
CA GLY A 236 20.22 12.69 -2.05
C GLY A 236 20.01 13.40 -0.70
N GLY A 237 18.79 13.37 -0.15
CA GLY A 237 18.45 13.92 1.15
C GLY A 237 18.53 12.89 2.29
N ASP A 238 18.44 13.38 3.53
CA ASP A 238 18.43 12.56 4.75
C ASP A 238 17.39 12.99 5.81
N ALA A 239 16.53 13.96 5.49
CA ALA A 239 15.62 14.57 6.45
C ALA A 239 14.30 13.79 6.64
N LEU A 240 13.95 13.50 7.89
CA LEU A 240 12.65 12.90 8.26
C LEU A 240 11.48 13.89 8.13
N GLY A 241 11.75 15.18 8.36
CA GLY A 241 10.71 16.22 8.38
C GLY A 241 9.87 16.24 7.11
N ASP A 242 10.54 16.04 5.97
CA ASP A 242 9.92 16.03 4.65
C ASP A 242 8.97 14.83 4.49
N ALA A 243 9.33 13.65 5.01
CA ALA A 243 8.52 12.45 4.90
C ALA A 243 7.17 12.52 5.67
N ILE A 244 7.15 13.16 6.84
CA ILE A 244 5.91 13.33 7.62
C ILE A 244 4.99 14.34 6.93
N LEU A 245 5.58 15.43 6.44
CA LEU A 245 4.87 16.47 5.72
C LEU A 245 4.24 15.89 4.45
N ASP A 246 5.03 15.16 3.66
CA ASP A 246 4.59 14.43 2.46
C ASP A 246 3.42 13.48 2.77
N TYR A 247 3.56 12.61 3.77
CA TYR A 247 2.49 11.69 4.14
C TYR A 247 1.22 12.46 4.57
N SER A 248 1.37 13.51 5.37
CA SER A 248 0.22 14.29 5.82
C SER A 248 -0.45 15.05 4.68
N MET A 249 0.34 15.63 3.78
CA MET A 249 -0.14 16.38 2.61
C MET A 249 -0.88 15.48 1.63
N ILE A 250 -0.33 14.30 1.29
CA ILE A 250 -1.00 13.39 0.35
C ILE A 250 -2.34 12.92 0.91
N LEU A 251 -2.42 12.65 2.22
CA LEU A 251 -3.69 12.29 2.86
C LEU A 251 -4.69 13.44 2.83
N ALA A 252 -4.25 14.67 3.10
CA ALA A 252 -5.11 15.85 3.15
C ALA A 252 -5.64 16.25 1.77
N SER A 253 -4.85 16.06 0.71
CA SER A 253 -5.24 16.39 -0.66
C SER A 253 -6.12 15.31 -1.31
N SER A 254 -6.05 14.07 -0.84
CA SER A 254 -6.72 12.92 -1.48
C SER A 254 -8.24 12.91 -1.30
N TYR A 255 -8.98 12.53 -2.35
CA TYR A 255 -10.43 12.28 -2.29
C TYR A 255 -10.75 10.91 -1.69
N ARG A 256 -10.54 10.76 -0.38
CA ARG A 256 -10.66 9.49 0.35
C ARG A 256 -11.53 9.60 1.60
N ALA A 257 -12.06 8.47 2.06
CA ALA A 257 -12.67 8.37 3.39
C ALA A 257 -11.60 7.98 4.41
N PHE A 258 -11.47 8.74 5.50
CA PHE A 258 -10.40 8.54 6.49
C PHE A 258 -10.67 7.34 7.41
N ASP A 259 -9.61 6.59 7.75
CA ASP A 259 -9.67 5.64 8.86
C ASP A 259 -9.58 6.42 10.19
N PRO A 260 -10.62 6.40 11.04
CA PRO A 260 -10.65 7.15 12.29
C PRO A 260 -9.59 6.68 13.30
N CYS A 261 -9.01 5.49 13.10
CA CYS A 261 -7.96 4.95 13.96
C CYS A 261 -6.54 5.17 13.39
N PHE A 262 -6.42 5.74 12.18
CA PHE A 262 -5.13 6.09 11.63
C PHE A 262 -4.57 7.33 12.34
N MET A 263 -3.28 7.29 12.66
CA MET A 263 -2.54 8.45 13.16
C MET A 263 -1.10 8.36 12.69
N LEU A 264 -0.55 9.50 12.28
CA LEU A 264 0.85 9.65 11.95
C LEU A 264 1.51 10.54 12.98
N THR A 265 2.64 10.10 13.50
CA THR A 265 3.54 10.87 14.36
C THR A 265 4.94 10.84 13.75
N PRO A 266 5.88 11.68 14.23
CA PRO A 266 7.25 11.64 13.73
C PRO A 266 7.94 10.27 13.83
N ASP A 267 7.55 9.47 14.83
CA ASP A 267 8.20 8.19 15.11
C ASP A 267 7.33 6.98 14.78
N TRP A 268 6.00 7.14 14.75
CA TRP A 268 5.07 6.02 14.62
C TRP A 268 3.89 6.30 13.69
N VAL A 269 3.58 5.31 12.85
CA VAL A 269 2.30 5.15 12.17
C VAL A 269 1.42 4.23 13.01
N ILE A 270 0.28 4.72 13.46
CA ILE A 270 -0.70 3.98 14.27
C ILE A 270 -1.91 3.62 13.42
N ARG A 271 -2.41 2.39 13.58
CA ARG A 271 -3.61 1.90 12.90
C ARG A 271 -4.39 0.90 13.74
N ARG A 272 -5.68 0.74 13.41
CA ARG A 272 -6.50 -0.35 13.94
C ARG A 272 -6.18 -1.65 13.21
N LEU A 273 -6.20 -2.74 13.97
CA LEU A 273 -6.26 -4.08 13.42
C LEU A 273 -7.62 -4.69 13.75
N SER A 274 -8.25 -5.27 12.73
CA SER A 274 -9.52 -5.96 12.86
C SER A 274 -9.64 -7.02 11.75
N PRO A 275 -10.56 -7.98 11.88
CA PRO A 275 -10.85 -8.91 10.80
C PRO A 275 -11.23 -8.18 9.49
N GLU A 276 -11.91 -7.03 9.59
CA GLU A 276 -12.34 -6.24 8.44
C GLU A 276 -11.23 -5.40 7.80
N ASN A 277 -10.04 -5.30 8.42
CA ASN A 277 -8.85 -4.76 7.76
C ASN A 277 -8.25 -5.84 6.85
N HIS A 278 -8.82 -5.99 5.66
CA HIS A 278 -8.54 -7.09 4.75
C HIS A 278 -7.90 -6.59 3.47
N LYS A 279 -6.98 -7.38 2.93
CA LYS A 279 -6.47 -7.21 1.57
C LYS A 279 -7.23 -8.15 0.67
N ILE A 280 -7.60 -7.68 -0.52
CA ILE A 280 -8.22 -8.55 -1.52
C ILE A 280 -7.12 -9.40 -2.14
N ASN A 281 -7.16 -10.71 -1.92
CA ASN A 281 -6.23 -11.62 -2.59
C ASN A 281 -6.77 -11.95 -3.98
N MET A 282 -5.92 -11.89 -4.99
CA MET A 282 -6.32 -12.06 -6.40
C MET A 282 -6.75 -13.48 -6.74
N ASP A 283 -6.24 -14.48 -6.03
CA ASP A 283 -6.66 -15.88 -6.14
C ASP A 283 -8.14 -16.10 -5.76
N GLN A 284 -8.75 -15.11 -5.10
CA GLN A 284 -10.18 -15.14 -4.73
C GLN A 284 -11.10 -14.62 -5.85
N LEU A 285 -10.56 -13.97 -6.87
CA LEU A 285 -11.34 -13.49 -8.01
C LEU A 285 -11.56 -14.64 -8.99
N LYS A 286 -12.83 -15.01 -9.19
CA LYS A 286 -13.20 -16.24 -9.90
C LYS A 286 -13.31 -16.08 -11.42
N GLY A 287 -13.25 -14.85 -11.95
CA GLY A 287 -13.48 -14.56 -13.37
C GLY A 287 -12.76 -13.33 -13.89
N HIS A 288 -12.73 -13.22 -15.23
CA HIS A 288 -12.14 -12.10 -15.95
C HIS A 288 -12.86 -10.78 -15.66
N VAL A 289 -14.19 -10.80 -15.53
CA VAL A 289 -15.00 -9.61 -15.24
C VAL A 289 -14.65 -9.01 -13.88
N GLU A 290 -14.52 -9.83 -12.83
CA GLU A 290 -14.16 -9.37 -11.50
C GLU A 290 -12.73 -8.83 -11.45
N ALA A 291 -11.80 -9.48 -12.17
CA ALA A 291 -10.43 -9.02 -12.33
C ALA A 291 -10.36 -7.65 -13.02
N GLU A 292 -11.07 -7.49 -14.15
CA GLU A 292 -11.13 -6.23 -14.88
C GLU A 292 -11.72 -5.12 -14.00
N ALA A 293 -12.86 -5.41 -13.36
CA ALA A 293 -13.53 -4.44 -12.52
C ALA A 293 -12.64 -4.00 -11.35
N LEU A 294 -11.91 -4.92 -10.71
CA LEU A 294 -10.96 -4.56 -9.65
C LEU A 294 -9.83 -3.67 -10.18
N ILE A 295 -9.23 -4.00 -11.32
CA ILE A 295 -8.16 -3.19 -11.93
C ILE A 295 -8.69 -1.79 -12.26
N ARG A 296 -9.93 -1.67 -12.77
CA ARG A 296 -10.58 -0.38 -12.98
C ARG A 296 -10.76 0.40 -11.68
N TRP A 297 -11.19 -0.24 -10.60
CA TRP A 297 -11.30 0.42 -9.30
C TRP A 297 -9.94 0.82 -8.72
N MET A 298 -8.87 0.07 -8.98
CA MET A 298 -7.51 0.49 -8.63
C MET A 298 -7.12 1.77 -9.36
N GLY A 299 -7.44 1.88 -10.65
CA GLY A 299 -7.22 3.10 -11.44
C GLY A 299 -8.06 4.27 -10.94
N TRP A 300 -9.33 4.01 -10.59
CA TRP A 300 -10.22 5.01 -10.00
C TRP A 300 -9.67 5.57 -8.69
N GLU A 301 -9.22 4.70 -7.79
CA GLU A 301 -8.66 5.11 -6.51
C GLU A 301 -7.33 5.84 -6.69
N LEU A 302 -6.49 5.43 -7.65
CA LEU A 302 -5.27 6.19 -7.96
C LEU A 302 -5.59 7.63 -8.40
N ALA A 303 -6.65 7.82 -9.19
CA ALA A 303 -7.11 9.15 -9.57
C ALA A 303 -7.59 9.98 -8.36
N ASN A 304 -8.24 9.36 -7.37
CA ASN A 304 -8.62 10.05 -6.12
C ASN A 304 -7.41 10.64 -5.39
N ILE A 305 -6.23 9.98 -5.46
CA ILE A 305 -4.99 10.46 -4.86
C ILE A 305 -4.37 11.59 -5.68
N HIS A 306 -4.18 11.36 -6.99
CA HIS A 306 -3.44 12.29 -7.85
C HIS A 306 -4.17 13.62 -8.07
N ARG A 307 -5.50 13.57 -8.27
CA ARG A 307 -6.28 14.78 -8.60
C ARG A 307 -6.44 15.76 -7.45
N GLY A 308 -6.05 15.36 -6.24
CA GLY A 308 -5.97 16.25 -5.09
C GLY A 308 -4.88 17.31 -5.20
N GLN A 309 -3.95 17.13 -6.15
CA GLN A 309 -2.66 17.82 -6.14
C GLN A 309 -2.36 18.57 -7.44
N ALA A 310 -2.93 18.12 -8.56
CA ALA A 310 -2.80 18.74 -9.87
C ALA A 310 -4.18 18.96 -10.49
N GLY A 311 -4.31 19.98 -11.35
CA GLY A 311 -5.54 20.26 -12.07
C GLY A 311 -5.93 19.08 -12.96
N ARG A 312 -7.23 18.78 -13.04
CA ARG A 312 -7.76 17.70 -13.89
C ARG A 312 -7.21 17.78 -15.32
N HIS A 313 -7.23 18.97 -15.91
CA HIS A 313 -6.81 19.21 -17.29
C HIS A 313 -5.31 18.93 -17.48
N ASP A 314 -4.47 19.31 -16.51
CA ASP A 314 -3.02 19.06 -16.56
C ASP A 314 -2.72 17.55 -16.66
N ILE A 315 -3.46 16.73 -15.91
CA ILE A 315 -3.30 15.28 -15.91
C ILE A 315 -3.84 14.66 -17.21
N GLU A 316 -5.02 15.10 -17.67
CA GLU A 316 -5.65 14.59 -18.90
C GLU A 316 -4.78 14.89 -20.13
N ASP A 317 -4.31 16.13 -20.26
CA ASP A 317 -3.48 16.59 -21.38
C ASP A 317 -2.15 15.82 -21.42
N TRP A 318 -1.54 15.61 -20.25
CA TRP A 318 -0.31 14.86 -20.15
C TRP A 318 -0.51 13.36 -20.50
N LEU A 319 -1.56 12.72 -19.99
CA LEU A 319 -1.88 11.34 -20.36
C LEU A 319 -2.14 11.19 -21.87
N ALA A 320 -2.77 12.19 -22.49
CA ALA A 320 -3.04 12.23 -23.92
C ALA A 320 -1.76 12.41 -24.77
N ALA A 321 -0.71 13.04 -24.21
CA ALA A 321 0.56 13.25 -24.89
C ALA A 321 1.46 12.00 -24.92
N LEU A 322 1.19 10.98 -24.10
CA LEU A 322 1.99 9.75 -24.07
C LEU A 322 1.66 8.84 -25.26
N PRO A 323 2.67 8.08 -25.76
CA PRO A 323 2.45 7.20 -26.91
C PRO A 323 1.42 6.10 -26.59
N PRO A 324 0.64 5.64 -27.58
CA PRO A 324 -0.27 4.51 -27.39
C PRO A 324 0.46 3.29 -26.82
N GLY A 325 -0.10 2.69 -25.77
CA GLY A 325 0.50 1.51 -25.12
C GLY A 325 1.67 1.80 -24.17
N TRP A 326 2.02 3.07 -23.93
CA TRP A 326 3.14 3.49 -23.06
C TRP A 326 3.17 2.74 -21.73
N LEU A 327 2.01 2.56 -21.09
CA LEU A 327 1.91 1.96 -19.77
C LEU A 327 2.30 0.48 -19.81
N TYR A 328 1.79 -0.26 -20.80
CA TYR A 328 2.14 -1.66 -20.95
C TYR A 328 3.63 -1.83 -21.27
N ASP A 329 4.18 -1.00 -22.17
CA ASP A 329 5.58 -1.13 -22.58
C ASP A 329 6.54 -0.75 -21.43
N SER A 330 6.20 0.28 -20.66
CA SER A 330 6.95 0.69 -19.46
C SER A 330 6.86 -0.37 -18.37
N ALA A 331 5.64 -0.85 -18.06
CA ALA A 331 5.42 -1.88 -17.04
C ALA A 331 6.06 -3.22 -17.42
N ARG A 332 6.03 -3.60 -18.69
CA ARG A 332 6.73 -4.80 -19.19
C ARG A 332 8.24 -4.67 -19.00
N THR A 333 8.81 -3.52 -19.34
CA THR A 333 10.25 -3.26 -19.17
C THR A 333 10.66 -3.39 -17.70
N MET A 334 9.90 -2.77 -16.79
CA MET A 334 10.16 -2.86 -15.35
C MET A 334 9.89 -4.25 -14.78
N ALA A 335 8.88 -4.98 -15.28
CA ALA A 335 8.60 -6.35 -14.86
C ALA A 335 9.76 -7.29 -15.21
N GLU A 336 10.32 -7.19 -16.43
CA GLU A 336 11.46 -8.01 -16.85
C GLU A 336 12.74 -7.65 -16.10
N ALA A 337 12.98 -6.36 -15.83
CA ALA A 337 14.08 -5.93 -14.98
C ALA A 337 13.93 -6.46 -13.54
N THR A 338 12.74 -6.37 -12.96
CA THR A 338 12.43 -6.89 -11.62
C THR A 338 12.68 -8.39 -11.53
N LYS A 339 12.23 -9.17 -12.53
CA LYS A 339 12.50 -10.62 -12.59
C LYS A 339 13.98 -10.94 -12.70
N LYS A 340 14.73 -10.17 -13.51
CA LYS A 340 16.18 -10.33 -13.65
C LYS A 340 16.89 -10.07 -12.32
N ASP A 341 16.52 -9.00 -11.63
CA ASP A 341 17.10 -8.64 -10.34
C ASP A 341 16.75 -9.63 -9.25
N TRP A 342 15.51 -10.10 -9.20
CA TRP A 342 15.08 -11.15 -8.29
C TRP A 342 15.89 -12.45 -8.49
N LYS A 343 16.14 -12.86 -9.74
CA LYS A 343 16.98 -14.03 -10.04
C LYS A 343 18.44 -13.85 -9.60
N ALA A 344 18.95 -12.63 -9.62
CA ALA A 344 20.30 -12.33 -9.14
C ALA A 344 20.37 -12.20 -7.61
N PHE A 345 19.25 -11.86 -6.97
CA PHE A 345 19.12 -11.75 -5.51
C PHE A 345 19.00 -13.12 -4.83
N LYS A 346 18.24 -14.03 -5.45
CA LYS A 346 18.07 -15.42 -5.00
C LYS A 346 19.42 -16.13 -5.00
#